data_AF-A0A080VEM1-F1
#
_entry.id   AF-A0A080VEM1-F1
#
_cell.length_a   1.000
_cell.length_b   1.000
_cell.length_c   1.000
_cell.angle_alpha   90.00
_cell.angle_beta   90.00
_cell.angle_gamma   90.00
#
_symmetry.space_group_name_H-M   'P 1'
#
loop_
_entity.id
_entity.type
_entity.pdbx_description
1 polymer ?
#
loop_
_entity_poly.entity_id
_entity_poly.type
_entity_poly.pdbx_seq_one_letter_code
_entity_poly.pdbx_strand_id
1 'polypeptide(L)' 'MLSCKELVARSSDFLDGQLDFRGQLAVRSHLLMCRHCRRFIRQMRLTQATVRHLPEGPGPELDRLAAHLSELRKDAARR' A
#
# COMPACT_ATOMS: atom_id res chain seq x y z
N MET A 1 6.54 -4.67 -27.18
CA MET A 1 7.27 -3.80 -26.24
C MET A 1 6.24 -3.23 -25.27
N LEU A 2 6.41 -3.46 -23.97
CA LEU A 2 5.53 -2.85 -22.97
C LEU A 2 5.81 -1.34 -22.95
N SER A 3 4.79 -0.51 -23.08
CA SER A 3 4.94 0.94 -22.95
C SER A 3 5.07 1.34 -21.47
N CYS A 4 5.64 2.52 -21.21
CA CYS A 4 5.72 3.06 -19.85
C CYS A 4 4.32 3.18 -19.22
N LYS A 5 3.30 3.55 -20.01
CA LYS A 5 1.91 3.69 -19.56
C LYS A 5 1.32 2.35 -19.13
N GLU A 6 1.52 1.30 -19.93
CA GLU A 6 1.06 -0.05 -19.58
C GLU A 6 1.78 -0.61 -18.36
N LEU A 7 3.08 -0.33 -18.21
CA LEU A 7 3.82 -0.76 -17.02
C LEU A 7 3.31 -0.06 -15.75
N VAL A 8 2.98 1.23 -15.84
CA VAL A 8 2.37 1.95 -14.71
C VAL A 8 1.00 1.37 -14.38
N ALA A 9 0.16 1.09 -15.39
CA ALA A 9 -1.15 0.48 -15.18
C ALA A 9 -1.06 -0.91 -14.51
N ARG A 10 -0.05 -1.71 -14.85
CA ARG A 10 0.19 -3.05 -14.28
C ARG A 10 1.16 -3.06 -13.09
N SER A 11 1.51 -1.88 -12.56
CA SER A 11 2.56 -1.78 -11.54
C SER A 11 2.13 -2.32 -10.19
N SER A 12 0.84 -2.17 -9.82
CA SER A 12 0.30 -2.77 -8.60
C SER A 12 0.38 -4.29 -8.68
N ASP A 13 -0.20 -4.90 -9.72
CA ASP A 13 -0.17 -6.36 -9.94
C ASP A 13 1.27 -6.92 -9.95
N PHE A 14 2.23 -6.17 -10.51
CA PHE A 14 3.64 -6.55 -10.49
C PHE A 14 4.24 -6.50 -9.08
N LEU A 15 3.92 -5.48 -8.29
CA LEU A 15 4.41 -5.33 -6.92
C LEU A 15 3.76 -6.34 -5.96
N ASP A 16 2.50 -6.66 -6.21
CA ASP A 16 1.70 -7.62 -5.44
C ASP A 16 1.95 -9.07 -5.88
N GLY A 17 2.74 -9.29 -6.94
CA GLY A 17 3.13 -10.61 -7.43
C GLY A 17 2.00 -11.35 -8.18
N GLN A 18 0.94 -10.65 -8.58
CA GLN A 18 -0.24 -11.20 -9.24
C GLN A 18 -0.07 -11.38 -10.76
N LEU A 19 1.07 -10.99 -11.33
CA LEU A 19 1.36 -11.19 -12.75
C LEU A 19 1.85 -12.61 -13.05
N ASP A 20 1.33 -13.19 -14.13
CA ASP A 20 1.85 -14.40 -14.76
C ASP A 20 3.34 -14.28 -15.10
N PHE A 21 4.04 -15.42 -15.18
CA PHE A 21 5.47 -15.50 -15.53
C PHE A 21 5.84 -14.69 -16.79
N ARG A 22 4.98 -14.71 -17.81
CA ARG A 22 5.16 -13.92 -19.05
C ARG A 22 5.09 -12.41 -18.79
N GLY A 23 4.13 -11.98 -17.96
CA GLY A 23 3.99 -10.59 -17.54
C GLY A 23 5.18 -10.10 -16.74
N GLN A 24 5.69 -10.93 -15.81
CA GLN A 24 6.89 -10.60 -15.04
C GLN A 24 8.13 -10.43 -15.92
N LEU A 25 8.32 -11.31 -16.92
CA LEU A 25 9.45 -11.23 -17.84
C LEU A 25 9.39 -9.96 -18.69
N ALA A 26 8.20 -9.58 -19.17
CA ALA A 26 7.99 -8.39 -19.97
C ALA A 26 8.18 -7.09 -19.16
N VAL A 27 7.80 -7.07 -17.88
CA VAL A 27 8.12 -5.95 -16.97
C VAL A 27 9.62 -5.88 -16.69
N ARG A 28 10.28 -7.02 -16.42
CA ARG A 28 11.74 -7.07 -16.19
C ARG A 28 12.53 -6.56 -17.40
N SER A 29 12.16 -6.94 -18.61
CA SER A 29 12.81 -6.46 -19.84
C SER A 29 12.63 -4.95 -20.01
N HIS A 30 11.43 -4.42 -19.73
CA HIS A 30 11.21 -2.97 -19.77
C HIS A 30 12.04 -2.21 -18.72
N LEU A 31 12.17 -2.73 -17.49
CA LEU A 31 12.95 -2.11 -16.41
C LEU A 31 14.48 -2.15 -16.66
N LEU A 32 14.95 -3.00 -17.57
CA LEU A 32 16.34 -3.00 -18.05
C LEU A 32 16.57 -1.84 -19.03
N MET A 33 15.58 -1.51 -19.87
CA MET A 33 15.72 -0.47 -20.90
C MET A 33 15.31 0.92 -20.43
N CYS A 34 14.30 1.03 -19.54
CA CYS A 34 13.74 2.31 -19.12
C CYS A 34 14.13 2.68 -17.68
N ARG A 35 15.01 3.69 -17.54
CA ARG A 35 15.48 4.20 -16.24
C ARG A 35 14.37 4.88 -15.43
N HIS A 36 13.41 5.54 -16.09
CA HIS A 36 12.28 6.23 -15.43
C HIS A 36 11.37 5.23 -14.73
N CYS A 37 10.95 4.19 -15.43
CA CYS A 37 10.15 3.10 -14.87
C CYS A 37 10.87 2.39 -13.73
N ARG A 38 12.20 2.20 -13.84
CA ARG A 38 13.01 1.66 -12.74
C ARG A 38 13.02 2.56 -11.50
N ARG A 39 13.06 3.89 -11.67
CA ARG A 39 12.95 4.83 -10.55
C ARG A 39 11.55 4.77 -9.92
N PHE A 40 10.51 4.78 -10.73
CA PHE A 40 9.12 4.68 -10.29
C PHE A 40 8.87 3.44 -9.43
N ILE A 41 9.25 2.24 -9.91
CA ILE A 41 9.07 0.99 -9.16
C ILE A 41 9.85 1.00 -7.84
N ARG A 42 11.05 1.59 -7.80
CA ARG A 42 11.81 1.72 -6.55
C ARG A 42 11.12 2.63 -5.55
N GLN A 43 10.58 3.77 -6.00
CA GLN A 43 9.82 4.67 -5.13
C GLN A 43 8.57 3.98 -4.59
N MET A 44 7.85 3.25 -5.43
CA MET A 44 6.65 2.53 -4.99
C MET A 44 6.97 1.46 -3.93
N ARG A 45 8.09 0.72 -4.10
CA ARG A 45 8.56 -0.25 -3.10
C ARG A 45 8.94 0.41 -1.77
N LEU A 46 9.57 1.59 -1.81
CA LEU A 46 9.86 2.35 -0.61
C LEU A 46 8.57 2.77 0.09
N THR A 47 7.58 3.28 -0.65
CA THR A 47 6.27 3.62 -0.09
C THR A 47 5.60 2.40 0.56
N GLN A 48 5.59 1.25 -0.11
CA GLN A 48 5.05 0.01 0.46
C GLN A 48 5.79 -0.42 1.73
N ALA A 49 7.12 -0.33 1.75
CA ALA A 49 7.91 -0.66 2.93
C ALA A 49 7.59 0.29 4.10
N THR A 50 7.50 1.60 3.84
CA THR A 50 7.10 2.59 4.84
C THR A 50 5.71 2.30 5.39
N VAL A 51 4.72 2.03 4.53
CA VAL A 51 3.36 1.70 4.96
C VAL A 51 3.33 0.43 5.80
N ARG A 52 4.10 -0.61 5.46
CA ARG A 52 4.21 -1.83 6.26
C ARG A 52 4.84 -1.63 7.63
N HIS A 53 5.57 -0.54 7.84
CA HIS A 53 6.11 -0.17 9.15
C HIS A 53 5.15 0.65 10.01
N LEU A 54 4.02 1.10 9.46
CA LEU A 54 2.99 1.73 10.27
C LEU A 54 2.32 0.67 11.14
N PRO A 55 1.94 1.01 12.40
CA PRO A 55 1.20 0.10 13.26
C PRO A 55 -0.11 -0.30 12.57
N GLU A 56 -0.36 -1.60 12.50
CA GLU A 56 -1.61 -2.16 11.99
C GLU A 56 -2.69 -2.02 13.06
N GLY A 57 -3.75 -1.30 12.73
CA GLY A 57 -4.89 -1.08 13.62
C GLY A 57 -4.79 0.20 14.45
N PRO A 58 -5.91 0.60 15.06
CA PRO A 58 -5.95 1.79 15.87
C PRO A 58 -5.07 1.61 17.11
N GLY A 59 -4.25 2.62 17.41
CA GLY A 59 -3.38 2.58 18.59
C GLY A 59 -4.18 2.51 19.90
N PRO A 60 -3.54 2.18 21.03
CA PRO A 60 -4.21 2.04 22.34
C PRO A 60 -4.91 3.31 22.81
N GLU A 61 -4.57 4.47 22.24
CA GLU A 61 -5.28 5.73 22.46
C GLU A 61 -6.71 5.70 21.94
N LEU A 62 -6.95 5.05 20.80
CA LEU A 62 -8.29 4.95 20.22
C LEU A 62 -9.20 4.07 21.10
N ASP A 63 -8.67 2.98 21.65
CA ASP A 63 -9.41 2.11 22.56
C ASP A 63 -9.80 2.85 23.85
N ARG A 64 -8.88 3.65 24.39
CA ARG A 64 -9.14 4.51 25.56
C ARG A 64 -10.21 5.56 25.26
N LEU A 65 -10.14 6.19 24.09
CA LEU A 65 -11.14 7.16 23.64
C LEU A 65 -12.52 6.48 23.48
N ALA A 66 -12.57 5.31 22.86
CA ALA A 66 -13.80 4.55 22.69
C ALA A 66 -14.44 4.17 24.05
N ALA A 67 -13.62 3.72 25.01
CA ALA A 67 -14.08 3.44 26.37
C ALA A 67 -14.62 4.70 27.07
N HIS A 68 -13.90 5.82 26.97
CA HIS A 68 -14.32 7.09 27.58
C HIS A 68 -15.66 7.59 27.00
N LEU A 69 -15.81 7.54 25.68
CA LEU A 69 -17.07 7.92 25.01
C LEU A 69 -18.22 6.99 25.38
N SER A 70 -17.96 5.69 25.60
CA SER A 70 -18.96 4.74 26.07
C SER A 70 -19.48 5.11 27.46
N GLU A 71 -18.59 5.45 28.40
CA GLU A 71 -18.97 5.87 29.75
C GLU A 71 -19.77 7.17 29.74
N LEU A 72 -19.34 8.18 28.99
CA LEU A 72 -20.09 9.43 28.85
C LEU A 72 -21.52 9.21 28.32
N ARG A 73 -21.71 8.28 27.38
CA ARG A 73 -23.04 7.93 26.88
C ARG A 73 -23.91 7.23 27.94
N LYS A 74 -23.33 6.35 28.76
CA LYS A 74 -24.04 5.68 29.85
C LYS A 74 -24.47 6.68 30.93
N ASP A 75 -23.61 7.62 31.27
CA ASP A 75 -23.90 8.66 32.26
C ASP A 75 -24.98 9.63 31.79
N ALA A 76 -25.00 9.96 30.49
CA ALA A 76 -26.06 10.76 29.90
C ALA A 76 -27.40 10.02 29.85
N ALA A 77 -27.40 8.70 29.66
CA ALA A 77 -28.62 7.89 29.65
C ALA A 77 -29.18 7.59 31.04
N ARG A 78 -28.37 7.79 32.10
CA ARG A 78 -28.76 7.53 33.50
C ARG A 78 -29.31 8.78 34.21
N ARG A 79 -29.13 9.96 33.61
CA ARG A 79 -29.73 11.24 34.05
C ARG A 79 -31.04 11.47 33.32
#